data_AF-A0A077ZEI3-F1
#
_entry.id   AF-A0A077ZEI3-F1
#
_cell.length_a   1.000
_cell.length_b   1.000
_cell.length_c   1.000
_cell.angle_alpha   90.00
_cell.angle_beta   90.00
_cell.angle_gamma   90.00
#
_symmetry.space_group_name_H-M   'P 1'
#
loop_
_entity.id
_entity.type
_entity.pdbx_description
1 polymer ?
#
loop_
_entity_poly.entity_id
_entity_poly.type
_entity_poly.pdbx_seq_one_letter_code
_entity_poly.pdbx_strand_id
1 'polypeptide(L)'
;MSERSLKPTHFNRKSNWNVSSMNRIDWDFNLPGGPHHDGAWERLIAVAKKALSATFCENIVDDEMMLTVFAEMETLLNGRSLTYLTEGHDCVEPQTPFCLLMGCKNVQIPSDVVE
;
A
#
# COMPACT_ATOMS: atom_id res chain seq x y z
N MET A 1 0.25 -5.15 48.26
CA MET A 1 1.44 -5.68 47.58
C MET A 1 1.63 -4.92 46.29
N SER A 2 2.86 -4.45 46.04
CA SER A 2 3.26 -3.31 45.21
C SER A 2 2.95 -3.41 43.70
N GLU A 3 2.15 -2.49 43.17
CA GLU A 3 2.08 -2.18 41.73
C GLU A 3 3.40 -1.54 41.29
N ARG A 4 4.19 -2.26 40.49
CA ARG A 4 5.34 -1.68 39.79
C ARG A 4 4.81 -0.88 38.60
N SER A 5 4.71 0.44 38.80
CA SER A 5 4.51 1.42 37.73
C SER A 5 5.69 1.36 36.75
N LEU A 6 5.48 0.74 35.58
CA LEU A 6 6.40 0.84 34.45
C LEU A 6 6.19 2.20 33.80
N LYS A 7 7.11 3.15 34.04
CA LYS A 7 7.16 4.41 33.28
C LYS A 7 7.49 4.08 31.81
N PRO A 8 6.81 4.67 30.82
CA PRO A 8 7.18 4.47 29.42
C PRO A 8 8.54 5.12 29.22
N THR A 9 9.57 4.31 29.04
CA THR A 9 10.90 4.77 28.66
C THR A 9 10.83 5.32 27.24
N HIS A 10 11.33 6.54 27.08
CA HIS A 10 11.61 7.22 25.82
C HIS A 10 12.10 6.22 24.74
N PHE A 11 11.28 5.94 23.73
CA PHE A 11 11.72 5.19 22.54
C PHE A 11 12.77 6.04 21.81
N ASN A 12 14.02 5.57 21.84
CA ASN A 12 15.18 6.30 21.35
C ASN A 12 15.22 6.29 19.81
N ARG A 13 15.00 7.47 19.21
CA ARG A 13 14.71 7.73 17.79
C ARG A 13 15.87 7.51 16.81
N LYS A 14 17.12 7.25 17.24
CA LYS A 14 18.29 7.59 16.39
C LYS A 14 19.34 6.52 16.10
N SER A 15 19.20 5.25 16.47
CA SER A 15 20.39 4.37 16.44
C SER A 15 20.69 3.57 15.15
N ASN A 16 19.81 3.44 14.14
CA ASN A 16 20.05 2.49 13.02
C ASN A 16 19.69 2.99 11.58
N TRP A 17 19.93 4.27 11.25
CA TRP A 17 19.51 4.86 9.95
C TRP A 17 20.61 5.08 8.91
N ASN A 18 21.68 4.27 8.89
CA ASN A 18 22.79 4.50 7.95
C ASN A 18 22.33 4.51 6.47
N VAL A 19 21.24 3.82 6.13
CA VAL A 19 20.65 3.83 4.77
C VAL A 19 19.91 5.14 4.45
N SER A 20 19.36 5.86 5.43
CA SER A 20 18.54 7.07 5.17
C SER A 20 19.36 8.25 4.65
N SER A 21 20.63 8.32 5.07
CA SER A 21 21.57 9.37 4.67
C SER A 21 21.90 9.35 3.17
N MET A 22 21.87 8.18 2.54
CA MET A 22 22.21 8.02 1.12
C MET A 22 21.10 8.54 0.20
N ASN A 23 19.85 8.49 0.64
CA ASN A 23 18.69 8.80 -0.20
C ASN A 23 17.94 10.08 0.20
N ARG A 24 18.46 10.86 1.17
CA ARG A 24 17.79 12.06 1.72
C ARG A 24 16.34 11.75 2.16
N ILE A 25 16.13 10.58 2.76
CA ILE A 25 14.82 10.15 3.24
C ILE A 25 14.76 10.45 4.75
N ASP A 26 13.79 11.27 5.14
CA ASP A 26 13.43 11.49 6.54
C ASP A 26 12.38 10.45 6.94
N TRP A 27 12.72 9.60 7.92
CA TRP A 27 11.83 8.58 8.44
C TRP A 27 11.13 9.06 9.70
N ASP A 28 9.81 9.26 9.60
CA ASP A 28 8.94 9.56 10.73
C ASP A 28 8.10 8.33 11.10
N PHE A 29 8.00 8.06 12.40
CA PHE A 29 7.22 6.94 12.94
C PHE A 29 6.01 7.44 13.67
N ASN A 30 4.92 6.67 13.58
CA ASN A 30 3.74 6.94 14.36
C ASN A 30 4.03 6.81 15.85
N LEU A 31 3.44 7.70 16.62
CA LEU A 31 3.57 7.70 18.07
C LEU A 31 3.00 6.37 18.62
N PRO A 32 3.61 5.81 19.69
CA PRO A 32 3.00 4.69 20.41
C PRO A 32 1.56 5.04 20.81
N GLY A 33 0.57 4.27 20.33
CA GLY A 33 -0.85 4.53 20.58
C GLY A 33 -1.54 5.47 19.58
N GLY A 34 -0.91 5.78 18.44
CA GLY A 34 -1.51 6.58 17.37
C GLY A 34 -1.95 5.78 16.13
N PRO A 35 -2.79 4.72 16.24
CA PRO A 35 -3.16 3.89 15.07
C PRO A 35 -3.93 4.67 13.99
N HIS A 36 -4.52 5.82 14.33
CA HIS A 36 -5.29 6.65 13.40
C HIS A 36 -4.44 7.42 12.38
N HIS A 37 -3.11 7.55 12.57
CA HIS A 37 -2.22 8.25 11.63
C HIS A 37 -2.09 7.53 10.28
N ASP A 38 -2.59 6.31 10.24
CA ASP A 38 -2.21 5.26 9.30
C ASP A 38 -3.40 4.67 8.55
N GLY A 39 -4.60 5.23 8.79
CA GLY A 39 -5.86 4.62 8.36
C GLY A 39 -5.98 4.40 6.85
N ALA A 40 -5.33 5.23 6.03
CA ALA A 40 -5.33 5.07 4.58
C ALA A 40 -4.60 3.78 4.14
N TRP A 41 -3.40 3.52 4.65
CA TRP A 41 -2.67 2.30 4.30
C TRP A 41 -3.27 1.09 5.00
N GLU A 42 -3.77 1.21 6.22
CA GLU A 42 -4.46 0.12 6.91
C GLU A 42 -5.69 -0.34 6.11
N ARG A 43 -6.45 0.61 5.56
CA ARG A 43 -7.59 0.31 4.69
C ARG A 43 -7.16 -0.36 3.39
N LEU A 44 -6.03 0.03 2.80
CA LEU A 44 -5.48 -0.66 1.61
C LEU A 44 -5.01 -2.08 1.94
N ILE A 45 -4.35 -2.29 3.08
CA ILE A 45 -3.98 -3.63 3.54
C ILE A 45 -5.22 -4.49 3.78
N ALA A 46 -6.30 -3.93 4.34
CA ALA A 46 -7.55 -4.67 4.50
C ALA A 46 -8.15 -5.11 3.16
N VAL A 47 -8.10 -4.24 2.13
CA VAL A 47 -8.54 -4.60 0.76
C VAL A 47 -7.65 -5.70 0.17
N ALA A 48 -6.33 -5.56 0.27
CA ALA A 48 -5.37 -6.57 -0.23
C ALA A 48 -5.60 -7.93 0.44
N LYS A 49 -5.73 -7.97 1.77
CA LYS A 49 -6.02 -9.20 2.52
C LYS A 49 -7.33 -9.84 2.10
N LYS A 50 -8.39 -9.03 1.91
CA LYS A 50 -9.69 -9.54 1.44
C LYS A 50 -9.56 -10.17 0.05
N ALA A 51 -8.81 -9.55 -0.86
CA ALA A 51 -8.55 -10.09 -2.18
C ALA A 51 -7.76 -11.40 -2.09
N LEU A 52 -6.69 -11.46 -1.29
CA LEU A 52 -5.89 -12.69 -1.08
C LEU A 52 -6.72 -13.84 -0.52
N SER A 53 -7.55 -13.58 0.50
CA SER A 53 -8.43 -14.60 1.06
C SER A 53 -9.46 -15.10 0.05
N ALA A 54 -9.94 -14.24 -0.86
CA ALA A 54 -10.86 -14.64 -1.93
C ALA A 54 -10.15 -15.41 -3.06
N THR A 55 -8.89 -15.08 -3.37
CA THR A 55 -8.11 -15.74 -4.42
C THR A 55 -7.61 -17.11 -3.98
N PHE A 56 -7.04 -17.22 -2.78
CA PHE A 56 -6.45 -18.47 -2.31
C PHE A 56 -7.44 -19.39 -1.61
N CYS A 57 -8.50 -18.85 -1.00
CA CYS A 57 -9.43 -19.63 -0.17
C CYS A 57 -8.67 -20.49 0.87
N GLU A 58 -8.70 -21.81 0.70
CA GLU A 58 -7.99 -22.81 1.54
C GLU A 58 -6.85 -23.52 0.78
N ASN A 59 -6.47 -23.03 -0.39
CA ASN A 59 -5.44 -23.65 -1.22
C ASN A 59 -4.04 -23.33 -0.71
N ILE A 60 -3.16 -24.33 -0.77
CA ILE A 60 -1.71 -24.13 -0.67
C ILE A 60 -1.25 -23.62 -2.04
N VAL A 61 -0.59 -22.47 -2.05
CA VAL A 61 -0.01 -21.87 -3.26
C VAL A 61 1.50 -21.89 -3.19
N ASP A 62 2.13 -22.09 -4.34
CA ASP A 62 3.58 -21.93 -4.48
C ASP A 62 3.97 -20.45 -4.60
N ASP A 63 5.27 -20.21 -4.59
CA ASP A 63 5.82 -18.86 -4.65
C ASP A 63 5.52 -18.16 -5.99
N GLU A 64 5.46 -18.90 -7.10
CA GLU A 64 5.19 -18.35 -8.45
C GLU A 64 3.75 -17.85 -8.57
N MET A 65 2.79 -18.65 -8.10
CA MET A 65 1.38 -18.26 -8.02
C MET A 65 1.20 -17.07 -7.08
N MET A 66 1.89 -17.08 -5.93
CA MET A 66 1.82 -15.96 -4.99
C MET A 66 2.32 -14.64 -5.60
N LEU A 67 3.45 -14.68 -6.31
CA LEU A 67 3.99 -13.51 -7.02
C LEU A 67 3.02 -13.00 -8.09
N THR A 68 2.43 -13.89 -8.87
CA THR A 68 1.45 -13.53 -9.91
C THR A 68 0.24 -12.83 -9.29
N VAL A 69 -0.32 -13.41 -8.23
CA VAL A 69 -1.46 -12.81 -7.52
C VAL A 69 -1.12 -11.46 -6.91
N PHE A 70 0.09 -11.28 -6.37
CA PHE A 70 0.52 -9.97 -5.88
C PHE A 70 0.68 -8.94 -6.99
N ALA A 71 1.22 -9.31 -8.15
CA ALA A 71 1.34 -8.40 -9.30
C ALA A 71 -0.05 -7.97 -9.82
N GLU A 72 -1.01 -8.89 -9.89
CA GLU A 72 -2.40 -8.57 -10.26
C GLU A 72 -3.05 -7.64 -9.24
N MET A 73 -2.88 -7.91 -7.95
CA MET A 73 -3.42 -7.07 -6.88
C MET A 73 -2.79 -5.68 -6.87
N GLU A 74 -1.47 -5.58 -7.05
CA GLU A 74 -0.79 -4.30 -7.19
C GLU A 74 -1.39 -3.50 -8.35
N THR A 75 -1.61 -4.16 -9.50
CA THR A 75 -2.18 -3.51 -10.68
C THR A 75 -3.61 -3.01 -10.41
N LEU A 76 -4.45 -3.82 -9.77
CA LEU A 76 -5.80 -3.43 -9.38
C LEU A 76 -5.81 -2.28 -8.36
N LEU A 77 -4.97 -2.36 -7.33
CA LEU A 77 -4.87 -1.32 -6.32
C LEU A 77 -4.36 -0.02 -6.93
N ASN A 78 -3.33 -0.05 -7.77
CA ASN A 78 -2.76 1.13 -8.41
C ASN A 78 -3.63 1.69 -9.55
N GLY A 79 -4.49 0.86 -10.16
CA GLY A 79 -5.46 1.23 -11.18
C GLY A 79 -6.81 1.71 -10.64
N ARG A 80 -7.06 1.64 -9.33
CA ARG A 80 -8.34 2.07 -8.74
C ARG A 80 -8.57 3.58 -8.91
N SER A 81 -9.82 4.00 -9.11
CA SER A 81 -10.17 5.43 -9.05
C SER A 81 -10.02 5.99 -7.63
N LEU A 82 -9.44 7.19 -7.51
CA LEU A 82 -9.40 8.00 -6.28
C LEU A 82 -10.56 8.98 -6.18
N THR A 83 -11.27 9.21 -7.28
CA THR A 83 -12.44 10.08 -7.36
C THR A 83 -13.70 9.27 -7.61
N TYR A 84 -14.86 9.87 -7.34
CA TYR A 84 -16.12 9.27 -7.80
C TYR A 84 -16.12 9.17 -9.31
N LEU A 85 -16.59 8.03 -9.82
CA LEU A 85 -16.89 7.87 -11.24
C LEU A 85 -18.18 8.65 -11.49
N THR A 86 -18.09 9.69 -12.32
CA THR A 86 -19.28 10.39 -12.81
C THR A 86 -19.80 9.68 -14.04
N GLU A 87 -21.11 9.53 -14.14
CA GLU A 87 -21.78 9.10 -15.38
C GLU A 87 -22.32 10.36 -16.08
N GLY A 88 -21.91 10.60 -17.33
CA GLY A 88 -22.31 11.77 -18.10
C GLY A 88 -21.55 11.88 -19.42
N HIS A 89 -21.93 12.83 -20.26
CA HIS A 89 -21.18 13.08 -21.50
C HIS A 89 -19.84 13.80 -21.24
N ASP A 90 -19.73 14.52 -20.12
CA ASP A 90 -18.52 15.26 -19.71
C ASP A 90 -17.64 14.45 -18.73
N CYS A 91 -17.63 13.11 -18.86
CA CYS A 91 -16.86 12.25 -17.97
C CYS A 91 -15.36 12.60 -18.01
N VAL A 92 -14.85 13.09 -16.88
CA VAL A 92 -13.41 13.21 -16.65
C VAL A 92 -12.87 11.83 -16.31
N GLU A 93 -11.77 11.45 -16.95
CA GLU A 93 -11.07 10.21 -16.62
C GLU A 93 -10.77 10.15 -15.11
N PRO A 94 -11.12 9.05 -14.42
CA PRO A 94 -10.81 8.92 -13.01
C PRO A 94 -9.31 8.99 -12.75
N GLN A 95 -8.93 9.75 -11.72
CA GLN A 95 -7.54 9.81 -11.30
C GLN A 95 -7.19 8.56 -10.50
N THR A 96 -6.21 7.79 -10.95
CA THR A 96 -5.72 6.59 -10.25
C THR A 96 -4.42 6.88 -9.49
N PRO A 97 -4.05 6.07 -8.47
CA PRO A 97 -2.74 6.16 -7.84
C PRO A 97 -1.59 6.08 -8.85
N PHE A 98 -1.71 5.20 -9.85
CA PHE A 98 -0.72 5.09 -10.91
C PHE A 98 -0.58 6.40 -11.69
N CYS A 99 -1.69 7.02 -12.11
CA CYS A 99 -1.66 8.30 -12.83
C CYS A 99 -1.06 9.43 -11.97
N LEU A 100 -1.29 9.42 -10.66
CA LEU A 100 -0.66 10.38 -9.73
C LEU A 100 0.86 10.21 -9.64
N LEU A 101 1.34 8.99 -9.59
CA LEU A 101 2.77 8.69 -9.42
C LEU A 101 3.56 8.81 -10.73
N MET A 102 2.99 8.32 -11.83
CA MET A 102 3.68 8.21 -13.11
C MET A 102 3.37 9.36 -14.08
N GLY A 103 2.28 10.11 -13.85
CA GLY A 103 1.82 11.16 -14.76
C GLY A 103 1.21 10.65 -16.07
N CYS A 104 1.05 9.34 -16.23
CA CYS A 104 0.47 8.70 -17.41
C CYS A 104 -0.54 7.61 -17.02
N LYS A 105 -1.37 7.17 -17.98
CA LYS A 105 -2.34 6.09 -17.76
C LYS A 105 -1.62 4.74 -17.64
N ASN A 106 -2.14 3.86 -16.80
CA ASN A 106 -1.68 2.48 -16.74
C ASN A 106 -2.18 1.76 -18.00
N VAL A 107 -1.27 1.45 -18.93
CA VAL A 107 -1.58 0.66 -20.11
C VAL A 107 -1.29 -0.79 -19.77
N GLN A 108 -2.33 -1.58 -19.49
CA GLN A 108 -2.23 -3.02 -19.19
C GLN A 108 -2.01 -3.86 -20.46
N ILE A 109 -1.06 -3.47 -21.31
CA ILE A 109 -0.70 -4.22 -22.51
C ILE A 109 0.62 -4.93 -22.21
N PRO A 110 0.70 -6.26 -22.40
CA PRO A 110 1.97 -6.98 -22.31
C PRO A 110 3.02 -6.35 -23.22
N SER A 111 4.25 -6.17 -22.72
CA SER A 111 5.32 -5.48 -23.47
C SER A 111 5.65 -6.12 -24.82
N ASP A 112 5.29 -7.39 -25.02
CA ASP A 112 5.43 -8.16 -26.26
C ASP A 112 4.36 -7.85 -27.32
N VAL A 113 3.31 -7.09 -26.97
CA VAL A 113 2.22 -6.71 -27.88
C VAL A 113 2.39 -5.29 -28.42
N VAL A 114 3.31 -4.50 -27.86
CA VAL A 114 3.61 -3.13 -28.34
C VAL A 114 4.66 -3.22 -29.46
N GLU A 115 4.21 -3.14 -30.72
CA GLU A 115 5.05 -3.03 -31.93
C GLU A 115 5.95 -1.78 -31.95
#